data_AF-A0AAU2KQR5-F1
#
_entry.id   AF-A0AAU2KQR5-F1
#
_cell.length_a   1.000
_cell.length_b   1.000
_cell.length_c   1.000
_cell.angle_alpha   90.00
_cell.angle_beta   90.00
_cell.angle_gamma   90.00
#
_symmetry.space_group_name_H-M   'P 1'
#
loop_
_entity.id
_entity.type
_entity.pdbx_description
1 polymer ?
#
loop_
_entity_poly.entity_id
_entity_poly.type
_entity_poly.pdbx_seq_one_letter_code
_entity_poly.pdbx_strand_id
1 'polypeptide(L)' 'MPEDPDELVDAFAVAVRAGDDRCIGLLLDRLKEVADLPHLIRLHYRLCGASVPRG' A
#
# COMPACT_ATOMS: atom_id res chain seq x y z
N MET A 1 -5.46 13.51 -3.95
CA MET A 1 -5.36 12.02 -3.92
C MET A 1 -4.24 11.69 -4.88
N PRO A 2 -3.19 10.98 -4.44
CA PRO A 2 -2.02 10.70 -5.27
C PRO A 2 -2.45 10.00 -6.57
N GLU A 3 -1.88 10.46 -7.68
CA GLU A 3 -2.14 9.95 -9.03
C GLU A 3 -1.05 8.94 -9.44
N ASP A 4 0.11 9.01 -8.80
CA ASP A 4 1.22 8.08 -8.98
C ASP A 4 0.98 6.77 -8.21
N PRO A 5 1.08 5.61 -8.88
CA PRO A 5 0.90 4.31 -8.24
C PRO A 5 1.99 4.03 -7.19
N ASP A 6 3.17 4.64 -7.34
CA ASP A 6 4.27 4.60 -6.37
C ASP A 6 3.90 5.28 -5.04
N GLU A 7 3.28 6.46 -5.10
CA GLU A 7 2.82 7.18 -3.91
C GLU A 7 1.63 6.48 -3.25
N LEU A 8 0.76 5.84 -4.03
CA LEU A 8 -0.35 5.02 -3.51
C LEU A 8 0.15 3.82 -2.71
N VAL A 9 1.18 3.14 -3.20
CA VAL A 9 1.85 2.04 -2.48
C VAL A 9 2.47 2.54 -1.17
N ASP A 10 3.00 3.77 -1.16
CA ASP A 10 3.55 4.37 0.05
C ASP A 10 2.48 4.64 1.10
N ALA A 11 1.44 5.38 0.70
CA ALA A 11 0.30 5.73 1.53
C ALA A 11 -0.42 4.50 2.09
N PHE A 12 -0.53 3.42 1.30
CA PHE A 12 -1.12 2.17 1.75
C PHE A 12 -0.33 1.54 2.90
N ALA A 13 1.00 1.50 2.78
CA ALA A 13 1.85 0.97 3.85
C ALA A 13 1.76 1.80 5.14
N VAL A 14 1.61 3.13 5.02
CA VAL A 14 1.38 4.01 6.17
C VAL A 14 0.03 3.73 6.82
N ALA A 15 -1.04 3.60 6.02
CA ALA A 15 -2.38 3.32 6.52
C ALA A 15 -2.46 1.95 7.23
N VAL A 16 -1.81 0.93 6.67
CA VAL A 16 -1.69 -0.40 7.31
C VAL A 16 -0.93 -0.32 8.63
N ARG A 17 0.19 0.41 8.71
CA ARG A 17 0.94 0.59 9.95
C ARG A 17 0.15 1.35 11.01
N ALA A 18 -0.71 2.29 10.60
CA ALA A 18 -1.57 3.05 11.49
C ALA A 18 -2.83 2.26 11.93
N GLY A 19 -3.14 1.13 11.30
CA GLY A 19 -4.38 0.39 11.54
C GLY A 19 -5.62 1.16 11.08
N ASP A 20 -5.49 2.05 10.10
CA ASP A 20 -6.60 2.88 9.62
C ASP A 20 -7.38 2.15 8.53
N ASP A 21 -8.30 1.28 8.94
CA ASP A 21 -9.12 0.44 8.03
C ASP A 21 -9.92 1.25 7.00
N ARG A 22 -10.35 2.46 7.38
CA ARG A 22 -11.10 3.35 6.49
C ARG A 22 -10.21 3.91 5.39
N CYS A 23 -9.00 4.32 5.73
CA CYS A 23 -8.01 4.82 4.78
C CYS A 23 -7.51 3.68 3.88
N ILE A 24 -7.30 2.49 4.44
CA ILE A 24 -6.94 1.27 3.68
C ILE A 24 -7.99 0.97 2.61
N GLY A 25 -9.29 0.98 2.95
CA GLY A 25 -10.37 0.72 2.00
C GLY A 25 -10.41 1.72 0.82
N LEU A 26 -10.22 3.01 1.11
CA LEU A 26 -10.18 4.06 0.08
C LEU A 26 -8.97 3.92 -0.84
N LEU A 27 -7.81 3.57 -0.28
CA LEU A 27 -6.58 3.38 -1.06
C LEU A 27 -6.63 2.09 -1.89
N LEU A 28 -7.27 1.03 -1.40
CA LEU A 28 -7.48 -0.23 -2.13
C LEU A 28 -8.35 -0.04 -3.38
N ASP A 29 -9.44 0.72 -3.26
CA ASP A 29 -10.33 1.01 -4.37
C ASP A 29 -9.61 1.79 -5.46
N ARG A 30 -8.82 2.80 -5.06
CA ARG A 30 -7.95 3.57 -5.96
C ARG A 30 -6.88 2.69 -6.61
N LEU A 31 -6.18 1.88 -5.82
CA LEU A 31 -5.11 0.98 -6.29
C LEU A 31 -5.62 0.02 -7.36
N LYS A 32 -6.86 -0.46 -7.24
CA LYS A 32 -7.50 -1.33 -8.24
C LYS A 32 -7.72 -0.61 -9.59
N GLU A 33 -7.93 0.71 -9.59
CA GLU A 33 -8.15 1.48 -10.82
C GLU A 33 -6.85 1.91 -11.51
N VAL A 34 -5.79 2.22 -10.75
CA VAL A 34 -4.54 2.80 -11.29
C VAL A 34 -3.33 1.88 -11.28
N ALA A 35 -3.33 0.80 -10.49
CA ALA A 35 -2.14 -0.01 -10.26
C ALA A 35 -2.15 -1.30 -11.08
N ASP A 36 -1.06 -1.50 -11.82
CA ASP A 36 -0.78 -2.75 -12.54
C ASP A 36 -0.07 -3.80 -11.65
N LEU A 37 0.00 -5.05 -12.09
CA LEU A 37 0.61 -6.19 -11.36
C LEU A 37 1.99 -5.89 -10.70
N PRO A 38 2.95 -5.21 -11.35
CA PRO A 38 4.23 -4.86 -10.72
C PRO A 38 4.09 -3.99 -9.45
N HIS A 39 3.09 -3.12 -9.40
CA HIS A 39 2.84 -2.25 -8.24
C HIS A 39 2.30 -3.05 -7.04
N LEU A 40 1.45 -4.05 -7.30
CA LEU A 40 0.94 -4.97 -6.28
C LEU A 40 2.05 -5.83 -5.67
N ILE A 41 2.96 -6.33 -6.51
CA ILE A 41 4.13 -7.10 -6.06
C ILE A 41 5.01 -6.23 -5.15
N ARG A 42 5.24 -4.98 -5.53
CA ARG A 42 6.04 -4.03 -4.75
C ARG A 42 5.38 -3.67 -3.42
N LEU A 43 4.06 -3.47 -3.41
CA LEU A 43 3.28 -3.29 -2.18
C LEU A 43 3.43 -4.48 -1.25
N HIS A 44 3.30 -5.70 -1.78
CA HIS A 44 3.50 -6.92 -1.01
C HIS A 44 4.90 -6.98 -0.37
N TYR A 45 5.97 -6.67 -1.12
CA TYR A 45 7.32 -6.58 -0.54
C TYR A 45 7.43 -5.50 0.53
N ARG A 46 6.77 -4.35 0.36
CA ARG A 46 6.83 -3.25 1.33
C ARG A 46 6.11 -3.58 2.63
N LEU A 47 4.96 -4.24 2.53
CA LEU A 47 4.17 -4.69 3.68
C LEU A 47 4.84 -5.87 4.38
N CYS A 48 5.31 -6.87 3.62
CA CYS A 48 5.94 -8.06 4.18
C CYS A 48 7.35 -7.77 4.72
N GLY A 49 8.12 -6.91 4.05
CA GLY A 49 9.41 -6.39 4.55
C GLY A 49 9.27 -5.48 5.76
N ALA A 50 8.13 -4.80 5.93
CA ALA A 50 7.79 -4.09 7.16
C ALA A 50 7.38 -5.03 8.32
N SER A 51 6.99 -6.26 8.01
CA SER A 51 6.58 -7.30 8.98
C SER A 51 7.71 -8.21 9.44
N VAL A 52 8.96 -8.00 9.01
CA VAL A 52 10.12 -8.66 9.63
C VAL A 52 10.49 -7.84 10.87
N PRO A 53 10.14 -8.26 12.11
CA PRO A 53 10.92 -7.82 13.25
C PRO A 53 12.36 -8.24 12.95
N ARG A 54 13.28 -7.29 12.88
CA ARG A 54 14.71 -7.59 12.93
C ARG A 54 14.93 -8.31 14.27
N GLY A 55 14.92 -9.63 14.23
CA GLY A 55 15.48 -10.51 15.28
C GLY A 55 16.99 -10.54 15.16
#